data_AF-A0A087GDY6-F1
#
_entry.id   AF-A0A087GDY6-F1
#
_cell.length_a   1.000
_cell.length_b   1.000
_cell.length_c   1.000
_cell.angle_alpha   90.00
_cell.angle_beta   90.00
_cell.angle_gamma   90.00
#
_symmetry.space_group_name_H-M   'P 1'
#
loop_
_entity.id
_entity.type
_entity.pdbx_description
1 polymer ?
#
loop_
_entity_poly.entity_id
_entity_poly.type
_entity_poly.pdbx_seq_one_letter_code
_entity_poly.pdbx_strand_id
1 'polypeptide(L)'
;MSINCFRTAKAPLQTFALVTSISRRHRDLSNRLGNKSSPSFVTLRVVSSMAYEKELDAAKKAASLAARLCQKVQKALLQSDVQSKSDKSPVTIADYGSQAVVSLVLEKELSSEPLSLVAEEDSGDLRKDGSQDILERITKLVNDTIATEELFGGSTLSTDDLLRTIDYGSSEGGPNGRHWVLDPIDGTKGFLRGDQYAVALGLLEEGKVVLGVLACPNLPLASIAGNKSSSSDEMGCLFFATIGSGTYMQLLDSKSPPAKVQVSSVENPEEASFFESFEGAHSLHDLSSSIANKLGVKAPPVRIDSQAKYGALSRGDGAIYLRFPHKGYREKIWDHVAGAIVVTEAGGIVTDAAGKPLDFSKGKYLDLDTGIIVANEKIMPLLLKAVRDSIAEQEKASAL
;
A
#
# COMPACT_ATOMS: atom_id res chain seq x y z
N MET A 1 -22.77 65.11 21.93
CA MET A 1 -23.64 65.70 20.90
C MET A 1 -23.50 64.87 19.62
N SER A 2 -24.62 64.32 19.15
CA SER A 2 -24.94 63.75 17.81
C SER A 2 -24.13 62.54 17.29
N ILE A 3 -24.69 61.31 17.32
CA ILE A 3 -25.60 60.61 16.36
C ILE A 3 -24.83 59.82 15.27
N ASN A 4 -24.99 58.49 15.27
CA ASN A 4 -25.12 57.56 14.11
C ASN A 4 -25.32 56.15 14.69
N CYS A 5 -26.52 55.53 14.70
CA CYS A 5 -27.27 54.90 13.61
C CYS A 5 -26.54 53.69 12.98
N PHE A 6 -26.98 52.45 13.26
CA PHE A 6 -27.54 51.53 12.26
C PHE A 6 -28.20 50.30 12.91
N ARG A 7 -29.34 49.93 12.33
CA ARG A 7 -30.30 48.90 12.76
C ARG A 7 -29.91 47.49 12.33
N THR A 8 -30.31 46.54 13.17
CA THR A 8 -30.37 45.10 12.97
C THR A 8 -31.44 44.68 11.95
N ALA A 9 -31.13 43.69 11.09
CA ALA A 9 -32.12 42.95 10.31
C ALA A 9 -31.91 41.43 10.47
N LYS A 10 -32.94 40.74 10.96
CA LYS A 10 -33.07 39.27 11.03
C LYS A 10 -33.66 38.76 9.71
N ALA A 11 -33.15 37.64 9.21
CA ALA A 11 -33.78 36.84 8.14
C ALA A 11 -34.26 35.50 8.71
N PRO A 12 -35.43 34.96 8.29
CA PRO A 12 -35.92 33.66 8.74
C PRO A 12 -35.58 32.51 7.77
N LEU A 13 -35.38 31.33 8.34
CA LEU A 13 -35.26 30.04 7.65
C LEU A 13 -36.58 29.63 6.98
N GLN A 14 -36.50 29.07 5.77
CA GLN A 14 -37.57 28.30 5.15
C GLN A 14 -37.15 26.85 4.98
N THR A 15 -37.92 25.96 5.61
CA THR A 15 -37.86 24.51 5.53
C THR A 15 -38.76 24.06 4.37
N PHE A 16 -38.26 23.21 3.46
CA PHE A 16 -39.08 22.50 2.48
C PHE A 16 -39.02 21.01 2.75
N ALA A 17 -40.14 20.44 3.18
CA ALA A 17 -40.42 19.00 3.15
C ALA A 17 -41.67 18.83 2.29
N LEU A 18 -41.57 18.06 1.20
CA LEU A 18 -42.74 17.62 0.46
C LEU A 18 -42.75 16.09 0.39
N VAL A 19 -43.74 15.55 1.10
CA VAL A 19 -44.21 14.17 1.06
C VAL A 19 -45.03 13.98 -0.22
N THR A 20 -44.77 12.93 -0.99
CA THR A 20 -45.76 12.38 -1.91
C THR A 20 -46.03 10.93 -1.57
N SER A 21 -47.23 10.72 -1.02
CA SER A 21 -47.93 9.45 -0.97
C SER A 21 -48.50 9.13 -2.36
N ILE A 22 -48.57 7.84 -2.71
CA ILE A 22 -49.72 7.22 -3.39
C ILE A 22 -49.62 5.73 -3.11
N SER A 23 -50.65 5.20 -2.45
CA SER A 23 -50.84 3.79 -2.16
C SER A 23 -52.18 3.36 -2.75
N ARG A 24 -52.21 2.11 -3.23
CA ARG A 24 -53.36 1.22 -3.51
C ARG A 24 -54.29 1.58 -4.68
N ARG A 25 -54.32 0.65 -5.65
CA ARG A 25 -55.50 -0.19 -5.92
C ARG A 25 -55.06 -1.57 -6.44
N HIS A 26 -55.64 -2.60 -5.85
CA HIS A 26 -55.48 -4.03 -6.18
C HIS A 26 -56.79 -4.56 -6.80
N ARG A 27 -56.68 -5.70 -7.50
CA ARG A 27 -57.67 -6.55 -8.21
C ARG A 27 -57.80 -6.25 -9.70
N ASP A 28 -57.86 -7.21 -10.61
CA ASP A 28 -57.71 -8.68 -10.61
C ASP A 28 -57.67 -9.05 -12.10
N LEU A 29 -56.90 -10.08 -12.48
CA LEU A 29 -57.29 -11.16 -13.41
C LEU A 29 -56.07 -11.81 -14.08
N SER A 30 -56.12 -13.13 -13.99
CA SER A 30 -55.17 -14.19 -14.23
C SER A 30 -54.80 -14.48 -15.69
N ASN A 31 -53.67 -15.18 -15.81
CA ASN A 31 -53.25 -16.12 -16.86
C ASN A 31 -52.72 -15.56 -18.20
N ARG A 32 -51.39 -15.63 -18.37
CA ARG A 32 -50.76 -16.47 -19.42
C ARG A 32 -49.24 -16.58 -19.21
N LEU A 33 -48.77 -17.81 -19.38
CA LEU A 33 -47.40 -18.30 -19.25
C LEU A 33 -46.41 -17.60 -20.18
N GLY A 34 -45.17 -17.43 -19.73
CA GLY A 34 -44.05 -16.99 -20.57
C GLY A 34 -42.80 -16.67 -19.75
N ASN A 35 -42.08 -17.71 -19.36
CA ASN A 35 -40.81 -17.65 -18.65
C ASN A 35 -39.78 -16.80 -19.44
N LYS A 36 -39.45 -15.61 -18.96
CA LYS A 36 -38.27 -14.84 -19.39
C LYS A 36 -37.57 -14.31 -18.15
N SER A 37 -36.42 -14.91 -17.87
CA SER A 37 -35.46 -14.50 -16.86
C SER A 37 -35.01 -13.05 -17.10
N SER A 38 -35.39 -12.16 -16.19
CA SER A 38 -34.85 -10.82 -16.08
C SER A 38 -33.37 -10.89 -15.67
N PRO A 39 -32.50 -9.99 -16.17
CA PRO A 39 -31.13 -9.94 -15.70
C PRO A 39 -31.13 -9.39 -14.27
N SER A 40 -30.54 -10.15 -13.34
CA SER A 40 -30.29 -9.71 -11.98
C SER A 40 -29.37 -8.49 -12.00
N PHE A 41 -29.93 -7.31 -11.75
CA PHE A 41 -29.13 -6.15 -11.40
C PHE A 41 -28.42 -6.45 -10.08
N VAL A 42 -27.10 -6.65 -10.16
CA VAL A 42 -26.23 -6.65 -8.99
C VAL A 42 -26.29 -5.25 -8.42
N THR A 43 -26.99 -5.08 -7.31
CA THR A 43 -26.98 -3.84 -6.54
C THR A 43 -25.55 -3.65 -6.04
N LEU A 44 -24.79 -2.77 -6.70
CA LEU A 44 -23.53 -2.27 -6.16
C LEU A 44 -23.88 -1.58 -4.84
N ARG A 45 -23.64 -2.23 -3.71
CA ARG A 45 -23.70 -1.56 -2.41
C ARG A 45 -22.71 -0.40 -2.51
N VAL A 46 -23.23 0.82 -2.46
CA VAL A 46 -22.42 2.00 -2.18
C VAL A 46 -21.77 1.74 -0.84
N VAL A 47 -20.51 1.32 -0.86
CA VAL A 47 -19.69 1.18 0.35
C VAL A 47 -19.52 2.61 0.86
N SER A 48 -20.15 2.90 1.99
CA SER A 48 -20.06 4.19 2.66
C SER A 48 -18.59 4.48 2.97
N SER A 49 -18.14 5.72 2.80
CA SER A 49 -16.79 6.17 3.19
C SER A 49 -16.46 5.91 4.67
N MET A 50 -17.49 5.65 5.50
CA MET A 50 -17.35 5.30 6.93
C MET A 50 -17.04 3.80 7.18
N ALA A 51 -16.98 2.94 6.15
CA ALA A 51 -17.02 1.49 6.33
C ALA A 51 -15.76 0.86 6.96
N TYR A 52 -14.59 1.53 6.87
CA TYR A 52 -13.30 1.00 7.34
C TYR A 52 -12.52 2.00 8.21
N GLU A 53 -13.19 2.95 8.86
CA GLU A 53 -12.50 3.99 9.67
C GLU A 53 -11.67 3.38 10.80
N LYS A 54 -12.25 2.41 11.53
CA LYS A 54 -11.58 1.73 12.63
C LYS A 54 -10.35 0.95 12.14
N GLU A 55 -10.50 0.21 11.05
CA GLU A 55 -9.43 -0.54 10.40
C GLU A 55 -8.32 0.41 9.91
N LEU A 56 -8.68 1.55 9.33
CA LEU A 56 -7.73 2.54 8.84
C LEU A 56 -6.93 3.18 9.96
N ASP A 57 -7.57 3.57 11.04
CA ASP A 57 -6.86 4.16 12.17
C ASP A 57 -5.94 3.13 12.86
N ALA A 58 -6.40 1.88 13.01
CA ALA A 58 -5.56 0.79 13.49
C ALA A 58 -4.35 0.54 12.58
N ALA A 59 -4.55 0.49 11.26
CA ALA A 59 -3.50 0.27 10.27
C ALA A 59 -2.48 1.41 10.25
N LYS A 60 -2.94 2.68 10.28
CA LYS A 60 -2.07 3.86 10.34
C LYS A 60 -1.21 3.84 11.60
N LYS A 61 -1.80 3.53 12.76
CA LYS A 61 -1.08 3.41 14.03
C LYS A 61 -0.04 2.28 13.98
N ALA A 62 -0.47 1.09 13.56
CA ALA A 62 0.39 -0.08 13.42
C ALA A 62 1.60 0.19 12.51
N ALA A 63 1.36 0.70 11.30
CA ALA A 63 2.42 0.99 10.33
C ALA A 63 3.36 2.11 10.81
N SER A 64 2.83 3.14 11.50
CA SER A 64 3.67 4.22 12.05
C SER A 64 4.61 3.73 13.16
N LEU A 65 4.10 2.90 14.07
CA LEU A 65 4.91 2.29 15.14
C LEU A 65 5.99 1.35 14.58
N ALA A 66 5.62 0.53 13.60
CA ALA A 66 6.55 -0.35 12.89
C ALA A 66 7.62 0.44 12.14
N ALA A 67 7.25 1.52 11.45
CA ALA A 67 8.18 2.41 10.78
C ALA A 67 9.17 3.05 11.75
N ARG A 68 8.70 3.50 12.93
CA ARG A 68 9.55 4.06 14.00
C ARG A 68 10.54 3.03 14.55
N LEU A 69 10.11 1.77 14.72
CA LEU A 69 11.01 0.66 15.08
C LEU A 69 12.09 0.49 14.01
N CYS A 70 11.70 0.43 12.74
CA CYS A 70 12.63 0.27 11.61
C CYS A 70 13.64 1.43 11.54
N GLN A 71 13.20 2.68 11.72
CA GLN A 71 14.08 3.85 11.74
C GLN A 71 15.13 3.77 12.85
N LYS A 72 14.76 3.30 14.05
CA LYS A 72 15.71 3.08 15.15
C LYS A 72 16.78 2.05 14.77
N VAL A 73 16.37 0.93 14.16
CA VAL A 73 17.30 -0.12 13.73
C VAL A 73 18.22 0.37 12.62
N GLN A 74 17.67 1.00 11.58
CA GLN A 74 18.46 1.52 10.46
C GLN A 74 19.47 2.57 10.93
N LYS A 75 19.07 3.48 11.82
CA LYS A 75 19.98 4.48 12.39
C LYS A 75 21.13 3.83 13.15
N ALA A 76 20.85 2.83 13.98
CA ALA A 76 21.89 2.10 14.71
C ALA A 76 22.83 1.34 13.77
N LEU A 77 22.29 0.73 12.71
CA LEU A 77 23.05 0.04 11.67
C LEU A 77 24.04 1.00 10.99
N LEU A 78 23.57 2.15 10.52
CA LEU A 78 24.39 3.12 9.78
C LEU A 78 25.43 3.84 10.67
N GLN A 79 25.22 3.88 11.99
CA GLN A 79 26.15 4.48 12.95
C GLN A 79 27.23 3.51 13.43
N SER A 80 27.05 2.20 13.24
CA SER A 80 28.07 1.22 13.60
C SER A 80 29.16 1.17 12.53
N ASP A 81 30.42 1.45 12.91
CA ASP A 81 31.61 1.39 12.02
C ASP A 81 31.89 -0.03 11.46
N VAL A 82 31.14 -1.03 11.92
CA VAL A 82 31.25 -2.43 11.48
C VAL A 82 30.40 -2.64 10.23
N GLN A 83 30.83 -2.09 9.09
CA GLN A 83 30.40 -2.58 7.77
C GLN A 83 31.03 -3.95 7.49
N SER A 84 30.68 -4.96 8.30
CA SER A 84 30.75 -6.35 7.84
C SER A 84 29.63 -6.53 6.82
N LYS A 85 29.98 -6.52 5.53
CA LYS A 85 29.04 -6.63 4.38
C LYS A 85 28.21 -7.93 4.34
N SER A 86 28.25 -8.75 5.38
CA SER A 86 27.57 -10.05 5.46
C SER A 86 26.68 -10.24 6.68
N ASP A 87 26.69 -9.33 7.67
CA ASP A 87 25.79 -9.47 8.82
C ASP A 87 24.36 -9.02 8.46
N LYS A 88 23.49 -10.00 8.21
CA LYS A 88 22.06 -9.79 7.91
C LYS A 88 21.20 -9.63 9.16
N SER A 89 21.77 -9.75 10.37
CA SER A 89 21.02 -9.65 11.62
C SER A 89 20.23 -8.34 11.80
N PRO A 90 20.69 -7.16 11.33
CA PRO A 90 19.93 -5.91 11.51
C PRO A 90 18.60 -5.90 10.74
N VAL A 91 18.60 -6.47 9.54
CA VAL A 91 17.41 -6.66 8.71
C VAL A 91 16.46 -7.61 9.41
N THR A 92 16.94 -8.81 9.77
CA THR A 92 16.17 -9.82 10.49
C THR A 92 15.50 -9.25 11.75
N ILE A 93 16.19 -8.41 12.52
CA ILE A 93 15.62 -7.79 13.72
C ILE A 93 14.50 -6.80 13.38
N ALA A 94 14.68 -6.01 12.32
CA ALA A 94 13.70 -5.02 11.91
C ALA A 94 12.47 -5.69 11.27
N ASP A 95 12.63 -6.73 10.44
CA ASP A 95 11.54 -7.49 9.84
C ASP A 95 10.64 -8.13 10.90
N TYR A 96 11.23 -8.97 11.77
CA TYR A 96 10.47 -9.62 12.84
C TYR A 96 9.87 -8.63 13.84
N GLY A 97 10.62 -7.58 14.20
CA GLY A 97 10.17 -6.57 15.14
C GLY A 97 8.98 -5.76 14.60
N SER A 98 9.04 -5.34 13.34
CA SER A 98 7.95 -4.59 12.70
C SER A 98 6.72 -5.47 12.48
N GLN A 99 6.88 -6.73 12.04
CA GLN A 99 5.77 -7.68 11.94
C GLN A 99 5.10 -7.90 13.30
N ALA A 100 5.88 -8.07 14.36
CA ALA A 100 5.33 -8.23 15.70
C ALA A 100 4.55 -6.99 16.16
N VAL A 101 5.09 -5.78 15.95
CA VAL A 101 4.41 -4.53 16.30
C VAL A 101 3.08 -4.40 15.53
N VAL A 102 3.06 -4.65 14.22
CA VAL A 102 1.84 -4.54 13.42
C VAL A 102 0.79 -5.54 13.90
N SER A 103 1.18 -6.81 14.05
CA SER A 103 0.28 -7.89 14.45
C SER A 103 -0.35 -7.61 15.81
N LEU A 104 0.45 -7.15 16.77
CA LEU A 104 0.01 -6.83 18.11
C LEU A 104 -0.95 -5.63 18.15
N VAL A 105 -0.65 -4.56 17.42
CA VAL A 105 -1.50 -3.36 17.38
C VAL A 105 -2.84 -3.68 16.73
N LEU A 106 -2.83 -4.40 15.60
CA LEU A 106 -4.08 -4.82 14.94
C LEU A 106 -4.94 -5.71 15.83
N GLU A 107 -4.33 -6.70 16.51
CA GLU A 107 -5.05 -7.58 17.44
C GLU A 107 -5.73 -6.80 18.57
N LYS A 108 -5.02 -5.84 19.18
CA LYS A 108 -5.55 -5.05 20.29
C LYS A 108 -6.66 -4.09 19.85
N GLU A 109 -6.45 -3.34 18.77
CA GLU A 109 -7.41 -2.33 18.29
C GLU A 109 -8.68 -2.98 17.70
N LEU A 110 -8.56 -4.14 17.06
CA LEU A 110 -9.63 -4.77 16.27
C LEU A 110 -10.27 -6.00 16.92
N SER A 111 -9.95 -6.25 18.20
CA SER A 111 -10.26 -7.38 19.11
C SER A 111 -11.65 -8.07 19.09
N SER A 112 -12.55 -7.74 18.16
CA SER A 112 -13.82 -8.43 17.91
C SER A 112 -13.71 -9.75 17.14
N GLU A 113 -12.66 -9.98 16.34
CA GLU A 113 -12.50 -11.20 15.53
C GLU A 113 -11.04 -11.69 15.49
N PRO A 114 -10.79 -13.01 15.28
CA PRO A 114 -9.43 -13.53 15.15
C PRO A 114 -8.70 -12.89 13.97
N LEU A 115 -7.49 -12.39 14.24
CA LEU A 115 -6.66 -11.71 13.25
C LEU A 115 -6.19 -12.73 12.19
N SER A 116 -6.69 -12.57 10.97
CA SER A 116 -6.17 -13.27 9.80
C SER A 116 -5.16 -12.34 9.12
N LEU A 117 -3.87 -12.63 9.27
CA LEU A 117 -2.77 -11.86 8.69
C LEU A 117 -1.91 -12.75 7.79
N VAL A 118 -1.69 -12.30 6.56
CA VAL A 118 -0.71 -12.86 5.62
C VAL A 118 0.53 -12.00 5.71
N ALA A 119 1.64 -12.54 6.20
CA ALA A 119 2.89 -11.79 6.30
C ALA A 119 4.07 -12.59 5.73
N GLU A 120 5.17 -11.89 5.45
CA GLU A 120 6.38 -12.49 4.87
C GLU A 120 7.10 -13.42 5.85
N GLU A 121 7.19 -13.03 7.12
CA GLU A 121 8.04 -13.71 8.10
C GLU A 121 7.29 -14.76 8.92
N ASP A 122 8.00 -15.82 9.32
CA ASP A 122 7.55 -16.79 10.32
C ASP A 122 8.61 -17.00 11.41
N SER A 123 8.19 -17.45 12.59
CA SER A 123 9.10 -17.59 13.73
C SER A 123 10.02 -18.82 13.68
N GLY A 124 9.97 -19.63 12.62
CA GLY A 124 10.67 -20.91 12.52
C GLY A 124 12.18 -20.78 12.69
N ASP A 125 12.80 -19.75 12.11
CA ASP A 125 14.24 -19.49 12.26
C ASP A 125 14.63 -19.00 13.65
N LEU A 126 13.73 -18.27 14.33
CA LEU A 126 13.94 -17.79 15.69
C LEU A 126 13.81 -18.90 16.74
N ARG A 127 13.20 -20.04 16.40
CA ARG A 127 13.05 -21.21 17.27
C ARG A 127 14.25 -22.16 17.22
N LYS A 128 15.19 -21.95 16.30
CA LYS A 128 16.40 -22.78 16.16
C LYS A 128 17.42 -22.48 17.25
N ASP A 129 18.22 -23.49 17.60
CA ASP A 129 19.33 -23.33 18.54
C ASP A 129 20.33 -22.27 18.03
N GLY A 130 20.70 -21.32 18.89
CA GLY A 130 21.61 -20.21 18.57
C GLY A 130 20.92 -18.89 18.22
N SER A 131 19.59 -18.86 18.12
CA SER A 131 18.81 -17.64 17.83
C SER A 131 18.36 -16.86 19.07
N GLN A 132 18.67 -17.33 20.28
CA GLN A 132 18.20 -16.74 21.56
C GLN A 132 18.58 -15.27 21.70
N ASP A 133 19.84 -14.91 21.42
CA ASP A 133 20.31 -13.52 21.51
C ASP A 133 19.56 -12.58 20.55
N ILE A 134 19.26 -13.06 19.34
CA ILE A 134 18.51 -12.30 18.34
C ILE A 134 17.05 -12.14 18.81
N LEU A 135 16.44 -13.21 19.30
CA LEU A 135 15.08 -13.20 19.83
C LEU A 135 14.94 -12.20 20.98
N GLU A 136 15.84 -12.22 21.96
CA GLU A 136 15.85 -11.28 23.08
C GLU A 136 16.00 -9.82 22.61
N ARG A 137 16.87 -9.57 21.63
CA ARG A 137 17.03 -8.23 21.03
C ARG A 137 15.75 -7.74 20.35
N ILE A 138 15.07 -8.61 19.60
CA ILE A 138 13.78 -8.28 18.97
C ILE A 138 12.74 -8.00 20.06
N THR A 139 12.62 -8.87 21.07
CA THR A 139 11.65 -8.70 22.17
C THR A 139 11.84 -7.37 22.87
N LYS A 140 13.09 -7.03 23.20
CA LYS A 140 13.42 -5.75 23.82
C LYS A 140 13.02 -4.57 22.93
N LEU A 141 13.37 -4.61 21.65
CA LEU A 141 13.08 -3.54 20.71
C LEU A 141 11.56 -3.33 20.50
N VAL A 142 10.79 -4.43 20.42
CA VAL A 142 9.33 -4.38 20.35
C VAL A 142 8.76 -3.77 21.63
N ASN A 143 9.18 -4.24 22.81
CA ASN A 143 8.75 -3.68 24.10
C ASN A 143 9.06 -2.18 24.22
N ASP A 144 10.28 -1.76 23.86
CA ASP A 144 10.68 -0.34 23.85
C ASP A 144 9.85 0.50 22.88
N THR A 145 9.34 -0.10 21.80
CA THR A 145 8.51 0.58 20.80
C THR A 145 7.07 0.74 21.27
N ILE A 146 6.50 -0.28 21.91
CA ILE A 146 5.10 -0.27 22.39
C ILE A 146 4.93 0.40 23.76
N ALA A 147 6.01 0.55 24.54
CA ALA A 147 5.97 1.16 25.87
C ALA A 147 5.50 2.63 25.86
N THR A 148 5.60 3.34 24.73
CA THR A 148 5.10 4.71 24.59
C THR A 148 3.58 4.78 24.37
N GLU A 149 2.93 3.65 24.11
CA GLU A 149 1.54 3.61 23.70
C GLU A 149 0.65 3.23 24.89
N GLU A 150 -0.30 4.11 25.22
CA GLU A 150 -1.27 3.89 26.30
C GLU A 150 -2.05 2.58 26.16
N LEU A 151 -2.27 2.15 24.91
CA LEU A 151 -2.94 0.89 24.56
C LEU A 151 -2.34 -0.34 25.27
N PHE A 152 -1.04 -0.33 25.53
CA PHE A 152 -0.36 -1.47 26.14
C PHE A 152 -0.26 -1.37 27.66
N GLY A 153 -0.63 -0.26 28.29
CA GLY A 153 -0.74 -0.14 29.74
C GLY A 153 0.52 -0.56 30.53
N GLY A 154 1.70 -0.45 29.93
CA GLY A 154 2.97 -0.90 30.52
C GLY A 154 3.20 -2.42 30.50
N SER A 155 2.37 -3.19 29.80
CA SER A 155 2.61 -4.61 29.55
C SER A 155 3.84 -4.82 28.67
N THR A 156 4.60 -5.87 28.96
CA THR A 156 5.79 -6.28 28.21
C THR A 156 5.58 -7.69 27.70
N LEU A 157 5.97 -7.93 26.45
CA LEU A 157 6.00 -9.26 25.85
C LEU A 157 7.20 -10.06 26.38
N SER A 158 6.96 -11.34 26.69
CA SER A 158 8.02 -12.35 26.77
C SER A 158 8.49 -12.77 25.37
N THR A 159 9.58 -13.53 25.29
CA THR A 159 10.04 -14.14 24.03
C THR A 159 9.00 -15.08 23.43
N ASP A 160 8.25 -15.81 24.27
CA ASP A 160 7.18 -16.70 23.81
C ASP A 160 5.97 -15.91 23.27
N ASP A 161 5.65 -14.77 23.88
CA ASP A 161 4.60 -13.88 23.37
C ASP A 161 4.99 -13.29 22.01
N LEU A 162 6.28 -12.92 21.85
CA LEU A 162 6.81 -12.42 20.59
C LEU A 162 6.69 -13.47 19.48
N LEU A 163 7.16 -14.70 19.73
CA LEU A 163 7.08 -15.79 18.74
C LEU A 163 5.63 -16.02 18.28
N ARG A 164 4.67 -16.05 19.23
CA ARG A 164 3.24 -16.20 18.91
C ARG A 164 2.71 -15.03 18.09
N THR A 165 3.15 -13.82 18.37
CA THR A 165 2.71 -12.60 17.68
C THR A 165 3.24 -12.57 16.24
N ILE A 166 4.47 -13.02 16.00
CA ILE A 166 5.01 -13.19 14.64
C ILE A 166 4.17 -14.21 13.86
N ASP A 167 3.83 -15.34 14.50
CA ASP A 167 3.07 -16.42 13.87
C ASP A 167 1.60 -16.07 13.57
N TYR A 168 1.08 -14.92 14.01
CA TYR A 168 -0.22 -14.42 13.52
C TYR A 168 -0.20 -14.18 12.00
N GLY A 169 0.99 -13.96 11.42
CA GLY A 169 1.22 -13.80 9.98
C GLY A 169 1.07 -15.07 9.12
N SER A 170 0.65 -16.20 9.70
CA SER A 170 0.63 -17.50 9.02
C SER A 170 -0.59 -17.74 8.11
N SER A 171 -1.47 -16.76 7.91
CA SER A 171 -2.65 -16.93 7.05
C SER A 171 -2.22 -17.16 5.59
N GLU A 172 -2.94 -18.03 4.87
CA GLU A 172 -2.72 -18.26 3.43
C GLU A 172 -3.43 -17.21 2.56
N GLY A 173 -4.26 -16.35 3.15
CA GLY A 173 -5.13 -15.45 2.41
C GLY A 173 -6.31 -16.22 1.78
N GLY A 174 -6.84 -15.70 0.68
CA GLY A 174 -7.84 -16.40 -0.12
C GLY A 174 -9.01 -15.52 -0.56
N PRO A 175 -10.06 -16.13 -1.14
CA PRO A 175 -11.14 -15.42 -1.78
C PRO A 175 -12.27 -14.98 -0.83
N ASN A 176 -12.29 -15.46 0.41
CA ASN A 176 -13.41 -15.24 1.33
C ASN A 176 -12.91 -14.66 2.65
N GLY A 177 -13.73 -13.84 3.31
CA GLY A 177 -13.41 -13.27 4.61
C GLY A 177 -12.43 -12.10 4.53
N ARG A 178 -11.92 -11.72 5.70
CA ARG A 178 -11.05 -10.56 5.88
C ARG A 178 -9.62 -11.00 6.14
N HIS A 179 -8.68 -10.48 5.36
CA HIS A 179 -7.26 -10.81 5.47
C HIS A 179 -6.43 -9.54 5.48
N TRP A 180 -5.70 -9.30 6.56
CA TRP A 180 -4.60 -8.33 6.55
C TRP A 180 -3.43 -8.90 5.75
N VAL A 181 -2.70 -8.05 5.05
CA VAL A 181 -1.54 -8.43 4.25
C VAL A 181 -0.41 -7.47 4.58
N LEU A 182 0.73 -8.00 5.03
CA LEU A 182 1.85 -7.21 5.54
C LEU A 182 3.16 -7.61 4.87
N ASP A 183 3.86 -6.60 4.36
CA ASP A 183 5.31 -6.63 4.18
C ASP A 183 5.95 -5.75 5.28
N PRO A 184 6.65 -6.36 6.26
CA PRO A 184 7.24 -5.61 7.36
C PRO A 184 8.32 -4.62 6.89
N ILE A 185 9.14 -4.99 5.91
CA ILE A 185 10.16 -4.14 5.28
C ILE A 185 10.29 -4.49 3.81
N ASP A 186 9.46 -3.84 3.00
CA ASP A 186 9.62 -3.90 1.57
C ASP A 186 10.85 -3.08 1.17
N GLY A 187 11.73 -3.66 0.35
CA GLY A 187 12.98 -3.06 -0.07
C GLY A 187 14.12 -3.22 0.93
N THR A 188 14.27 -4.40 1.53
CA THR A 188 15.34 -4.79 2.47
C THR A 188 16.76 -4.34 2.07
N LYS A 189 17.09 -4.39 0.77
CA LYS A 189 18.39 -3.92 0.27
C LYS A 189 18.53 -2.39 0.35
N GLY A 190 17.46 -1.66 0.05
CA GLY A 190 17.40 -0.21 0.27
C GLY A 190 17.51 0.11 1.77
N PHE A 191 16.84 -0.65 2.62
CA PHE A 191 16.98 -0.54 4.09
C PHE A 191 18.45 -0.67 4.54
N LEU A 192 19.17 -1.71 4.10
CA LEU A 192 20.58 -1.92 4.44
C LEU A 192 21.50 -0.79 3.98
N ARG A 193 21.18 -0.13 2.86
CA ARG A 193 21.97 0.99 2.31
C ARG A 193 21.68 2.33 2.98
N GLY A 194 20.59 2.45 3.73
CA GLY A 194 20.09 3.75 4.18
C GLY A 194 19.22 4.47 3.14
N ASP A 195 18.83 3.78 2.06
CA ASP A 195 17.98 4.30 1.00
C ASP A 195 16.48 4.07 1.33
N GLN A 196 15.62 4.05 0.32
CA GLN A 196 14.18 3.88 0.46
C GLN A 196 13.80 2.45 0.88
N TYR A 197 12.84 2.37 1.80
CA TYR A 197 12.11 1.15 2.18
C TYR A 197 10.70 1.56 2.63
N ALA A 198 9.79 0.59 2.74
CA ALA A 198 8.43 0.83 3.22
C ALA A 198 7.95 -0.27 4.16
N VAL A 199 7.13 0.09 5.15
CA VAL A 199 6.24 -0.86 5.81
C VAL A 199 4.92 -0.83 5.05
N ALA A 200 4.50 -1.95 4.48
CA ALA A 200 3.33 -2.02 3.61
C ALA A 200 2.24 -2.89 4.22
N LEU A 201 1.11 -2.28 4.56
CA LEU A 201 -0.01 -2.95 5.21
C LEU A 201 -1.29 -2.74 4.40
N GLY A 202 -1.93 -3.83 4.01
CA GLY A 202 -3.19 -3.83 3.27
C GLY A 202 -4.26 -4.67 3.93
N LEU A 203 -5.51 -4.45 3.52
CA LEU A 203 -6.66 -5.24 3.91
C LEU A 203 -7.38 -5.75 2.67
N LEU A 204 -7.61 -7.06 2.64
CA LEU A 204 -8.49 -7.73 1.72
C LEU A 204 -9.82 -8.05 2.42
N GLU A 205 -10.93 -7.86 1.72
CA GLU A 205 -12.25 -8.37 2.12
C GLU A 205 -12.90 -9.06 0.92
N GLU A 206 -13.28 -10.33 1.09
CA GLU A 206 -13.80 -11.18 0.01
C GLU A 206 -12.89 -11.18 -1.23
N GLY A 207 -11.57 -11.32 -0.98
CA GLY A 207 -10.53 -11.35 -2.00
C GLY A 207 -10.24 -10.02 -2.69
N LYS A 208 -10.88 -8.91 -2.29
CA LYS A 208 -10.71 -7.57 -2.87
C LYS A 208 -9.93 -6.66 -1.95
N VAL A 209 -9.03 -5.86 -2.51
CA VAL A 209 -8.32 -4.82 -1.74
C VAL A 209 -9.30 -3.71 -1.36
N VAL A 210 -9.45 -3.44 -0.06
CA VAL A 210 -10.38 -2.43 0.47
C VAL A 210 -9.67 -1.29 1.20
N LEU A 211 -8.45 -1.53 1.67
CA LEU A 211 -7.63 -0.56 2.40
C LEU A 211 -6.14 -0.82 2.18
N GLY A 212 -5.34 0.24 2.14
CA GLY A 212 -3.87 0.15 2.11
C GLY A 212 -3.20 1.31 2.82
N VAL A 213 -2.08 1.02 3.47
CA VAL A 213 -1.21 1.96 4.18
C VAL A 213 0.24 1.66 3.78
N LEU A 214 0.97 2.70 3.37
CA LEU A 214 2.41 2.65 3.14
C LEU A 214 3.09 3.66 4.06
N ALA A 215 3.87 3.18 5.01
CA ALA A 215 4.77 4.03 5.79
C ALA A 215 6.15 3.99 5.13
N CYS A 216 6.58 5.13 4.58
CA CYS A 216 7.83 5.29 3.83
C CYS A 216 8.77 6.22 4.62
N PRO A 217 9.59 5.69 5.55
CA PRO A 217 10.22 6.53 6.58
C PRO A 217 11.36 7.42 6.04
N ASN A 218 11.93 7.02 4.90
CA ASN A 218 13.00 7.74 4.23
C ASN A 218 12.51 8.53 3.00
N LEU A 219 11.20 8.59 2.75
CA LEU A 219 10.66 9.36 1.63
C LEU A 219 10.44 10.81 2.09
N PRO A 220 10.98 11.82 1.38
CA PRO A 220 10.73 13.23 1.72
C PRO A 220 9.28 13.61 1.41
N LEU A 221 8.68 14.52 2.18
CA LEU A 221 7.37 15.09 1.86
C LEU A 221 7.36 15.83 0.53
N ALA A 222 8.47 16.50 0.20
CA ALA A 222 8.65 17.17 -1.07
C ALA A 222 8.66 16.17 -2.24
N SER A 223 8.19 16.63 -3.39
CA SER A 223 8.20 15.85 -4.64
C SER A 223 9.64 15.51 -5.05
N ILE A 224 9.89 14.24 -5.38
CA ILE A 224 11.19 13.78 -5.89
C ILE A 224 11.49 14.39 -7.27
N ALA A 225 10.44 14.72 -8.05
CA ALA A 225 10.58 15.34 -9.36
C ALA A 225 10.92 16.85 -9.29
N GLY A 226 10.76 17.48 -8.12
CA GLY A 226 11.15 18.86 -7.89
C GLY A 226 12.63 18.94 -7.49
N ASN A 227 13.44 19.64 -8.29
CA ASN A 227 14.88 19.86 -8.07
C ASN A 227 15.22 20.77 -6.84
N LYS A 228 14.58 20.52 -5.70
CA LYS A 228 14.76 21.25 -4.44
C LYS A 228 14.69 20.29 -3.27
N SER A 229 15.62 19.34 -3.18
CA SER A 229 15.90 18.72 -1.89
C SER A 229 16.59 19.78 -1.02
N SER A 230 15.83 20.46 -0.18
CA SER A 230 16.43 21.33 0.82
C SER A 230 16.91 20.46 1.97
N SER A 231 18.02 20.81 2.64
CA SER A 231 18.49 20.08 3.83
C SER A 231 17.50 20.16 5.02
N SER A 232 16.35 20.79 4.83
CA SER A 232 15.26 20.98 5.79
C SER A 232 13.98 20.24 5.42
N ASP A 233 13.99 19.40 4.37
CA ASP A 233 12.78 18.67 3.98
C ASP A 233 12.42 17.65 5.07
N GLU A 234 11.21 17.76 5.59
CA GLU A 234 10.69 16.79 6.55
C GLU A 234 10.62 15.40 5.87
N MET A 235 11.18 14.40 6.55
CA MET A 235 11.31 13.04 6.05
C MET A 235 10.28 12.13 6.71
N GLY A 236 9.78 11.17 5.95
CA GLY A 236 8.84 10.16 6.42
C GLY A 236 7.43 10.47 5.95
N CYS A 237 6.97 9.76 4.94
CA CYS A 237 5.60 9.88 4.44
C CYS A 237 4.77 8.68 4.90
N LEU A 238 3.52 8.95 5.30
CA LEU A 238 2.49 7.94 5.50
C LEU A 238 1.41 8.14 4.44
N PHE A 239 1.31 7.20 3.50
CA PHE A 239 0.23 7.14 2.52
C PHE A 239 -0.84 6.19 2.99
N PHE A 240 -2.10 6.52 2.74
CA PHE A 240 -3.20 5.63 3.02
C PHE A 240 -4.39 5.87 2.10
N ALA A 241 -5.14 4.81 1.84
CA ALA A 241 -6.32 4.82 1.01
C ALA A 241 -7.34 3.77 1.49
N THR A 242 -8.62 4.09 1.30
CA THR A 242 -9.73 3.16 1.43
C THR A 242 -10.58 3.24 0.19
N ILE A 243 -11.21 2.12 -0.17
CA ILE A 243 -12.00 2.01 -1.40
C ILE A 243 -13.04 3.14 -1.51
N GLY A 244 -12.99 3.89 -2.61
CA GLY A 244 -13.89 5.00 -2.92
C GLY A 244 -13.65 6.30 -2.15
N SER A 245 -12.65 6.39 -1.27
CA SER A 245 -12.37 7.59 -0.45
C SER A 245 -11.23 8.45 -0.99
N GLY A 246 -10.46 7.92 -1.95
CA GLY A 246 -9.25 8.55 -2.46
C GLY A 246 -8.02 8.27 -1.59
N THR A 247 -6.85 8.65 -2.12
CA THR A 247 -5.56 8.51 -1.42
C THR A 247 -5.17 9.79 -0.72
N TYR A 248 -4.63 9.63 0.49
CA TYR A 248 -4.10 10.71 1.30
C TYR A 248 -2.67 10.44 1.73
N MET A 249 -1.92 11.51 1.98
CA MET A 249 -0.55 11.51 2.46
C MET A 249 -0.42 12.46 3.65
N GLN A 250 0.36 12.08 4.66
CA GLN A 250 0.77 12.95 5.75
C GLN A 250 2.20 12.65 6.18
N LEU A 251 2.79 13.53 6.98
CA LEU A 251 4.08 13.26 7.63
C LEU A 251 3.92 12.13 8.65
N LEU A 252 4.90 11.22 8.70
CA LEU A 252 4.96 10.16 9.69
C LEU A 252 4.98 10.75 11.11
N ASP A 253 4.24 10.14 12.05
CA ASP A 253 4.07 10.60 13.44
C ASP A 253 3.51 12.02 13.62
N SER A 254 3.05 12.67 12.56
CA SER A 254 2.47 14.01 12.63
C SER A 254 0.97 13.98 12.89
N LYS A 255 0.50 14.98 13.65
CA LYS A 255 -0.92 15.30 13.82
C LYS A 255 -1.42 16.28 12.76
N SER A 256 -0.57 16.69 11.81
CA SER A 256 -0.97 17.54 10.70
C SER A 256 -2.08 16.88 9.90
N PRO A 257 -3.05 17.66 9.39
CA PRO A 257 -4.13 17.10 8.59
C PRO A 257 -3.56 16.45 7.32
N PRO A 258 -4.11 15.28 6.92
CA PRO A 258 -3.66 14.61 5.71
C PRO A 258 -4.02 15.41 4.46
N ALA A 259 -3.12 15.41 3.47
CA ALA A 259 -3.32 16.02 2.17
C ALA A 259 -3.78 14.96 1.17
N LYS A 260 -4.82 15.26 0.39
CA LYS A 260 -5.24 14.39 -0.72
C LYS A 260 -4.19 14.44 -1.83
N VAL A 261 -3.84 13.28 -2.38
CA VAL A 261 -2.85 13.15 -3.46
C VAL A 261 -3.50 12.60 -4.72
N GLN A 262 -2.89 12.87 -5.87
CA GLN A 262 -3.36 12.45 -7.18
C GLN A 262 -2.15 12.07 -8.03
N VAL A 263 -2.30 11.04 -8.86
CA VAL A 263 -1.29 10.69 -9.88
C VAL A 263 -1.07 11.85 -10.86
N SER A 264 0.08 11.83 -11.55
CA SER A 264 0.41 12.87 -12.53
C SER A 264 -0.61 12.93 -13.67
N SER A 265 -0.87 14.14 -14.17
CA SER A 265 -1.75 14.39 -15.32
C SER A 265 -1.02 14.37 -16.66
N VAL A 266 0.19 13.80 -16.72
CA VAL A 266 1.00 13.74 -17.94
C VAL A 266 0.24 12.95 -19.01
N GLU A 267 0.04 13.55 -20.18
CA GLU A 267 -0.63 12.92 -21.33
C GLU A 267 0.36 12.47 -22.40
N ASN A 268 1.49 13.19 -22.51
CA ASN A 268 2.54 12.89 -23.48
C ASN A 268 3.57 11.94 -22.86
N PRO A 269 3.73 10.70 -23.37
CA PRO A 269 4.70 9.76 -22.82
C PRO A 269 6.15 10.25 -22.93
N GLU A 270 6.47 11.16 -23.84
CA GLU A 270 7.84 11.72 -23.93
C GLU A 270 8.23 12.53 -22.69
N GLU A 271 7.25 13.07 -21.96
CA GLU A 271 7.39 13.85 -20.73
C GLU A 271 7.22 12.99 -19.46
N ALA A 272 6.87 11.72 -19.62
CA ALA A 272 6.65 10.81 -18.51
C ALA A 272 7.96 10.52 -17.76
N SER A 273 7.90 10.55 -16.43
CA SER A 273 8.95 9.96 -15.60
C SER A 273 8.63 8.51 -15.29
N PHE A 274 9.67 7.69 -15.25
CA PHE A 274 9.58 6.23 -15.17
C PHE A 274 10.27 5.70 -13.92
N PHE A 275 9.58 4.85 -13.16
CA PHE A 275 10.16 4.15 -12.00
C PHE A 275 10.52 2.70 -12.34
N GLU A 276 11.72 2.30 -11.95
CA GLU A 276 12.15 0.90 -11.91
C GLU A 276 12.78 0.54 -10.57
N SER A 277 12.83 -0.77 -10.30
CA SER A 277 13.60 -1.30 -9.18
C SER A 277 15.07 -0.90 -9.33
N PHE A 278 15.70 -0.47 -8.23
CA PHE A 278 17.14 -0.20 -8.22
C PHE A 278 17.96 -1.47 -8.53
N GLU A 279 17.47 -2.61 -8.04
CA GLU A 279 18.11 -3.92 -8.16
C GLU A 279 17.76 -4.61 -9.49
N GLY A 280 18.77 -4.77 -10.36
CA GLY A 280 18.60 -5.43 -11.67
C GLY A 280 18.15 -6.89 -11.62
N ALA A 281 18.29 -7.57 -10.49
CA ALA A 281 17.78 -8.94 -10.32
C ALA A 281 16.25 -8.99 -10.10
N HIS A 282 15.60 -7.85 -9.82
CA HIS A 282 14.18 -7.80 -9.49
C HIS A 282 13.32 -7.34 -10.68
N SER A 283 13.94 -6.97 -11.82
CA SER A 283 13.22 -6.58 -13.03
C SER A 283 14.09 -6.76 -14.28
N LEU A 284 13.48 -7.16 -15.39
CA LEU A 284 14.14 -7.21 -16.70
C LEU A 284 14.39 -5.79 -17.23
N HIS A 285 15.52 -5.17 -16.86
CA HIS A 285 15.88 -3.81 -17.26
C HIS A 285 15.95 -3.62 -18.78
N ASP A 286 16.32 -4.65 -19.54
CA ASP A 286 16.34 -4.59 -21.01
C ASP A 286 14.92 -4.45 -21.59
N LEU A 287 13.94 -5.16 -21.01
CA LEU A 287 12.54 -5.05 -21.42
C LEU A 287 11.98 -3.67 -21.06
N SER A 288 12.23 -3.20 -19.84
CA SER A 288 11.86 -1.84 -19.41
C SER A 288 12.45 -0.76 -20.33
N SER A 289 13.72 -0.91 -20.71
CA SER A 289 14.41 0.00 -21.63
C SER A 289 13.79 -0.01 -23.03
N SER A 290 13.46 -1.20 -23.55
CA SER A 290 12.72 -1.33 -24.82
C SER A 290 11.37 -0.61 -24.79
N ILE A 291 10.61 -0.78 -23.70
CA ILE A 291 9.30 -0.16 -23.53
C ILE A 291 9.43 1.37 -23.46
N ALA A 292 10.38 1.89 -22.68
CA ALA A 292 10.65 3.32 -22.57
C ALA A 292 11.02 3.93 -23.93
N ASN A 293 11.87 3.25 -24.71
CA ASN A 293 12.24 3.68 -26.06
C ASN A 293 11.03 3.74 -27.01
N LYS A 294 10.14 2.73 -26.97
CA LYS A 294 8.93 2.72 -27.80
C LYS A 294 7.93 3.82 -27.41
N LEU A 295 7.91 4.20 -26.14
CA LEU A 295 7.10 5.31 -25.64
C LEU A 295 7.73 6.68 -25.92
N GLY A 296 9.00 6.72 -26.34
CA GLY A 296 9.73 7.97 -26.57
C GLY A 296 10.07 8.73 -25.28
N VAL A 297 10.06 8.05 -24.12
CA VAL A 297 10.38 8.65 -22.81
C VAL A 297 11.76 9.28 -22.85
N LYS A 298 11.86 10.58 -22.56
CA LYS A 298 13.14 11.33 -22.57
C LYS A 298 13.75 11.47 -21.19
N ALA A 299 12.93 11.40 -20.14
CA ALA A 299 13.40 11.51 -18.77
C ALA A 299 14.21 10.25 -18.38
N PRO A 300 15.29 10.39 -17.60
CA PRO A 300 15.99 9.24 -17.05
C PRO A 300 15.09 8.46 -16.07
N PRO A 301 15.26 7.15 -15.94
CA PRO A 301 14.50 6.36 -14.97
C PRO A 301 14.88 6.76 -13.54
N VAL A 302 13.87 6.90 -12.68
CA VAL A 302 14.03 7.12 -11.24
C VAL A 302 14.05 5.76 -10.55
N ARG A 303 15.20 5.42 -9.96
CA ARG A 303 15.40 4.12 -9.32
C ARG A 303 15.13 4.23 -7.83
N ILE A 304 14.07 3.57 -7.38
CA ILE A 304 13.63 3.55 -5.98
C ILE A 304 13.32 2.10 -5.59
N ASP A 305 13.89 1.63 -4.48
CA ASP A 305 13.50 0.35 -3.87
C ASP A 305 12.12 0.46 -3.21
N SER A 306 11.49 -0.68 -2.93
CA SER A 306 10.21 -0.80 -2.22
C SER A 306 8.96 -0.21 -2.90
N GLN A 307 7.82 -0.38 -2.25
CA GLN A 307 6.52 0.19 -2.54
C GLN A 307 6.49 1.71 -2.33
N ALA A 308 7.59 2.34 -1.87
CA ALA A 308 7.79 3.78 -2.00
C ALA A 308 7.58 4.26 -3.45
N LYS A 309 7.80 3.41 -4.46
CA LYS A 309 7.42 3.66 -5.86
C LYS A 309 5.91 3.93 -6.05
N TYR A 310 5.04 3.13 -5.42
CA TYR A 310 3.59 3.36 -5.46
C TYR A 310 3.22 4.65 -4.72
N GLY A 311 3.85 4.94 -3.57
CA GLY A 311 3.66 6.22 -2.87
C GLY A 311 4.09 7.43 -3.69
N ALA A 312 5.25 7.36 -4.36
CA ALA A 312 5.73 8.42 -5.25
C ALA A 312 4.78 8.61 -6.45
N LEU A 313 4.30 7.53 -7.05
CA LEU A 313 3.31 7.59 -8.13
C LEU A 313 1.99 8.21 -7.69
N SER A 314 1.47 7.83 -6.51
CA SER A 314 0.18 8.32 -6.02
C SER A 314 0.16 9.83 -5.74
N ARG A 315 1.33 10.44 -5.49
CA ARG A 315 1.52 11.90 -5.37
C ARG A 315 2.02 12.60 -6.63
N GLY A 316 2.13 11.88 -7.74
CA GLY A 316 2.45 12.45 -9.04
C GLY A 316 3.93 12.69 -9.33
N ASP A 317 4.85 12.10 -8.55
CA ASP A 317 6.31 12.21 -8.79
C ASP A 317 6.78 11.47 -10.04
N GLY A 318 5.92 10.63 -10.62
CA GLY A 318 6.14 10.05 -11.93
C GLY A 318 4.85 9.58 -12.57
N ALA A 319 4.99 8.89 -13.70
CA ALA A 319 3.85 8.53 -14.55
C ALA A 319 3.77 7.03 -14.84
N ILE A 320 4.89 6.30 -14.77
CA ILE A 320 4.96 4.89 -15.13
C ILE A 320 5.78 4.11 -14.09
N TYR A 321 5.32 2.92 -13.71
CA TYR A 321 6.12 1.91 -13.01
C TYR A 321 5.96 0.57 -13.70
N LEU A 322 7.08 -0.11 -13.96
CA LEU A 322 7.10 -1.46 -14.50
C LEU A 322 7.86 -2.42 -13.59
N ARG A 323 7.32 -3.62 -13.44
CA ARG A 323 7.95 -4.74 -12.75
C ARG A 323 7.79 -6.01 -13.59
N PHE A 324 8.91 -6.51 -14.10
CA PHE A 324 8.97 -7.72 -14.89
C PHE A 324 9.82 -8.77 -14.17
N PRO A 325 9.21 -9.66 -13.37
CA PRO A 325 9.96 -10.67 -12.64
C PRO A 325 10.68 -11.61 -13.61
N HIS A 326 11.83 -12.14 -13.18
CA HIS A 326 12.52 -13.19 -13.92
C HIS A 326 11.70 -14.49 -13.94
N LYS A 327 11.89 -15.29 -14.98
CA LYS A 327 11.19 -16.57 -15.16
C LYS A 327 11.37 -17.47 -13.93
N GLY A 328 10.27 -17.98 -13.40
CA GLY A 328 10.24 -18.86 -12.23
C GLY A 328 10.04 -18.15 -10.89
N TYR A 329 10.12 -16.82 -10.86
CA TYR A 329 9.71 -16.04 -9.68
C TYR A 329 8.20 -15.83 -9.69
N ARG A 330 7.56 -15.99 -8.52
CA ARG A 330 6.14 -15.68 -8.31
C ARG A 330 6.06 -14.48 -7.41
N GLU A 331 5.36 -13.45 -7.86
CA GLU A 331 5.15 -12.25 -7.06
C GLU A 331 4.35 -12.59 -5.81
N LYS A 332 4.72 -11.99 -4.69
CA LYS A 332 4.00 -12.14 -3.42
C LYS A 332 2.95 -11.05 -3.33
N ILE A 333 1.81 -11.32 -2.69
CA ILE A 333 0.74 -10.31 -2.61
C ILE A 333 1.16 -9.10 -1.75
N TRP A 334 2.00 -9.30 -0.74
CA TRP A 334 2.40 -8.24 0.18
C TRP A 334 3.26 -7.15 -0.48
N ASP A 335 3.98 -7.46 -1.55
CA ASP A 335 4.71 -6.50 -2.40
C ASP A 335 3.78 -5.52 -3.16
N HIS A 336 2.46 -5.76 -3.18
CA HIS A 336 1.54 -5.05 -4.09
C HIS A 336 0.21 -4.61 -3.50
N VAL A 337 -0.35 -5.28 -2.49
CA VAL A 337 -1.71 -4.96 -2.01
C VAL A 337 -1.85 -3.50 -1.57
N ALA A 338 -0.95 -3.02 -0.69
CA ALA A 338 -1.02 -1.65 -0.17
C ALA A 338 -0.76 -0.61 -1.28
N GLY A 339 0.29 -0.82 -2.07
CA GLY A 339 0.63 0.05 -3.19
C GLY A 339 -0.45 0.13 -4.27
N ALA A 340 -1.10 -0.99 -4.58
CA ALA A 340 -2.14 -1.05 -5.61
C ALA A 340 -3.31 -0.11 -5.28
N ILE A 341 -3.89 -0.23 -4.08
CA ILE A 341 -5.01 0.62 -3.68
C ILE A 341 -4.60 2.08 -3.50
N VAL A 342 -3.41 2.35 -2.96
CA VAL A 342 -2.86 3.70 -2.82
C VAL A 342 -2.74 4.40 -4.18
N VAL A 343 -2.41 3.68 -5.26
CA VAL A 343 -2.37 4.27 -6.60
C VAL A 343 -3.74 4.33 -7.25
N THR A 344 -4.58 3.30 -7.14
CA THR A 344 -5.90 3.32 -7.79
C THR A 344 -6.81 4.40 -7.23
N GLU A 345 -6.80 4.59 -5.90
CA GLU A 345 -7.57 5.64 -5.23
C GLU A 345 -6.98 7.06 -5.47
N ALA A 346 -5.73 7.15 -5.94
CA ALA A 346 -5.13 8.39 -6.42
C ALA A 346 -5.42 8.65 -7.92
N GLY A 347 -6.26 7.83 -8.57
CA GLY A 347 -6.63 7.92 -9.98
C GLY A 347 -5.67 7.25 -10.96
N GLY A 348 -4.74 6.43 -10.47
CA GLY A 348 -3.90 5.57 -11.31
C GLY A 348 -4.58 4.26 -11.69
N ILE A 349 -3.92 3.49 -12.55
CA ILE A 349 -4.33 2.17 -13.00
C ILE A 349 -3.18 1.19 -12.73
N VAL A 350 -3.50 0.07 -12.07
CA VAL A 350 -2.57 -1.01 -11.73
C VAL A 350 -3.08 -2.30 -12.35
N THR A 351 -2.29 -2.90 -13.25
CA THR A 351 -2.65 -4.15 -13.94
C THR A 351 -1.46 -5.08 -14.08
N ASP A 352 -1.71 -6.32 -14.48
CA ASP A 352 -0.68 -7.11 -15.12
C ASP A 352 -0.26 -6.49 -16.48
N ALA A 353 0.84 -6.98 -17.05
CA ALA A 353 1.35 -6.52 -18.34
C ALA A 353 0.45 -6.89 -19.54
N ALA A 354 -0.57 -7.73 -19.34
CA ALA A 354 -1.63 -8.01 -20.32
C ALA A 354 -2.83 -7.06 -20.20
N GLY A 355 -2.85 -6.17 -19.19
CA GLY A 355 -3.91 -5.22 -18.92
C GLY A 355 -5.07 -5.75 -18.08
N LYS A 356 -4.92 -6.92 -17.43
CA LYS A 356 -5.91 -7.46 -16.51
C LYS A 356 -5.69 -6.94 -15.08
N PRO A 357 -6.74 -6.72 -14.30
CA PRO A 357 -6.61 -6.41 -12.88
C PRO A 357 -5.83 -7.50 -12.13
N LEU A 358 -5.04 -7.09 -11.13
CA LEU A 358 -4.37 -8.04 -10.24
C LEU A 358 -5.39 -8.76 -9.36
N ASP A 359 -5.28 -10.08 -9.27
CA ASP A 359 -6.19 -10.94 -8.51
C ASP A 359 -5.54 -11.41 -7.20
N PHE A 360 -5.84 -10.71 -6.11
CA PHE A 360 -5.34 -10.99 -4.78
C PHE A 360 -6.12 -12.10 -4.03
N SER A 361 -7.10 -12.73 -4.68
CA SER A 361 -7.95 -13.75 -4.06
C SER A 361 -7.33 -15.16 -4.05
N LYS A 362 -6.18 -15.34 -4.69
CA LYS A 362 -5.55 -16.66 -4.93
C LYS A 362 -4.54 -17.10 -3.85
N GLY A 363 -4.54 -16.42 -2.71
CA GLY A 363 -3.64 -16.69 -1.60
C GLY A 363 -2.36 -15.85 -1.64
N LYS A 364 -1.24 -16.37 -1.14
CA LYS A 364 0.02 -15.62 -0.93
C LYS A 364 0.71 -15.08 -2.19
N TYR A 365 0.36 -15.58 -3.38
CA TYR A 365 1.07 -15.28 -4.62
C TYR A 365 0.16 -14.70 -5.69
N LEU A 366 0.72 -13.83 -6.53
CA LEU A 366 0.14 -13.42 -7.80
C LEU A 366 0.71 -14.30 -8.91
N ASP A 367 -0.16 -15.10 -9.54
CA ASP A 367 0.20 -15.92 -10.69
C ASP A 367 0.14 -15.06 -11.97
N LEU A 368 1.25 -14.39 -12.27
CA LEU A 368 1.40 -13.48 -13.41
C LEU A 368 2.29 -14.09 -14.48
N ASP A 369 1.85 -13.99 -15.74
CA ASP A 369 2.62 -14.49 -16.89
C ASP A 369 3.66 -13.49 -17.40
N THR A 370 3.41 -12.19 -17.25
CA THR A 370 4.12 -11.14 -18.00
C THR A 370 4.55 -9.92 -17.17
N GLY A 371 4.28 -9.88 -15.85
CA GLY A 371 4.67 -8.78 -14.95
C GLY A 371 3.54 -7.81 -14.60
N ILE A 372 3.89 -6.72 -13.93
CA ILE A 372 2.97 -5.67 -13.42
C ILE A 372 3.34 -4.33 -14.04
N ILE A 373 2.32 -3.58 -14.44
CA ILE A 373 2.47 -2.23 -14.97
C ILE A 373 1.51 -1.28 -14.27
N VAL A 374 1.98 -0.05 -14.06
CA VAL A 374 1.22 1.00 -13.39
C VAL A 374 1.39 2.30 -14.15
N ALA A 375 0.30 3.00 -14.42
CA ALA A 375 0.31 4.31 -15.04
C ALA A 375 -0.94 5.12 -14.70
N ASN A 376 -0.98 6.38 -15.09
CA ASN A 376 -2.23 7.15 -15.10
C ASN A 376 -3.16 6.70 -16.25
N GLU A 377 -4.42 7.15 -16.22
CA GLU A 377 -5.45 6.81 -17.22
C GLU A 377 -5.04 7.19 -18.66
N LYS A 378 -4.30 8.28 -18.83
CA LYS A 378 -3.92 8.84 -20.14
C LYS A 378 -2.82 8.03 -20.81
N ILE A 379 -1.83 7.59 -20.05
CA ILE A 379 -0.64 6.88 -20.54
C ILE A 379 -0.87 5.37 -20.66
N MET A 380 -1.75 4.78 -19.84
CA MET A 380 -1.96 3.34 -19.79
C MET A 380 -2.23 2.67 -21.16
N PRO A 381 -3.07 3.22 -22.07
CA PRO A 381 -3.30 2.62 -23.39
C PRO A 381 -2.03 2.56 -24.26
N LEU A 382 -1.19 3.60 -24.20
CA LEU A 382 0.07 3.66 -24.93
C LEU A 382 1.09 2.70 -24.32
N LEU A 383 1.15 2.63 -23.00
CA LEU A 383 2.03 1.72 -22.26
C LEU A 383 1.71 0.25 -22.59
N LEU A 384 0.44 -0.16 -22.54
CA LEU A 384 0.02 -1.52 -22.88
C LEU A 384 0.44 -1.93 -24.30
N LYS A 385 0.32 -1.00 -25.25
CA LYS A 385 0.79 -1.24 -26.62
C LYS A 385 2.31 -1.45 -26.66
N ALA A 386 3.07 -0.55 -26.03
CA ALA A 386 4.54 -0.64 -26.00
C ALA A 386 5.05 -1.91 -25.29
N VAL A 387 4.38 -2.34 -24.22
CA VAL A 387 4.65 -3.60 -23.50
C VAL A 387 4.43 -4.80 -24.42
N ARG A 388 3.26 -4.90 -25.06
CA ARG A 388 2.94 -6.00 -25.98
C ARG A 388 3.94 -6.09 -27.13
N ASP A 389 4.27 -4.97 -27.74
CA ASP A 389 5.21 -4.92 -28.87
C ASP A 389 6.61 -5.35 -28.43
N SER A 390 7.06 -4.94 -27.23
CA SER A 390 8.38 -5.31 -26.70
C SER A 390 8.48 -6.80 -26.33
N ILE A 391 7.44 -7.37 -25.71
CA ILE A 391 7.41 -8.81 -25.37
C ILE A 391 7.44 -9.65 -26.66
N ALA A 392 6.63 -9.29 -27.66
CA ALA A 392 6.58 -10.01 -28.94
C ALA A 392 7.93 -9.97 -29.70
N GLU A 393 8.69 -8.88 -29.57
CA GLU A 393 10.04 -8.78 -30.14
C GLU A 393 11.05 -9.67 -29.41
N GLN A 394 11.00 -9.72 -28.07
CA GLN A 394 11.87 -10.60 -27.28
C GLN A 394 11.58 -12.09 -27.54
N GLU A 395 10.31 -12.48 -27.67
CA GLU A 395 9.93 -13.85 -27.99
C GLU A 395 10.44 -14.26 -29.37
N LYS A 396 10.33 -13.38 -30.38
CA LYS A 396 10.88 -13.62 -31.72
C LYS A 396 12.41 -13.73 -31.69
N ALA A 397 13.09 -12.87 -30.94
CA ALA A 397 14.55 -12.91 -30.81
C ALA A 397 15.04 -14.18 -30.10
N SER A 398 14.27 -14.71 -29.16
CA SER A 398 14.61 -15.94 -28.42
C SER A 398 14.30 -17.24 -29.18
N ALA A 399 13.50 -17.15 -30.25
CA ALA A 399 13.13 -18.27 -31.11
C ALA A 399 14.08 -18.46 -32.33
N LEU A 400 14.97 -17.50 -32.56
CA LEU A 400 16.05 -17.53 -33.55
C LEU A 400 17.34 -18.01 -32.89
#